data_AF-A8ZLX7-F1
#
_entry.id   AF-A8ZLX7-F1
#
_cell.length_a   1.000
_cell.length_b   1.000
_cell.length_c   1.000
_cell.angle_alpha   90.00
_cell.angle_beta   90.00
_cell.angle_gamma   90.00
#
_symmetry.space_group_name_H-M   'P 1'
#
loop_
_entity.id
_entity.type
_entity.pdbx_description
1 polymer ?
#
loop_
_entity_poly.entity_id
_entity_poly.type
_entity_poly.pdbx_seq_one_letter_code
_entity_poly.pdbx_strand_id
1 'polypeptide(L)'
;MIKKMSPNNFNTRASKTSDKNDNLCSGWWLEVGTANPPCIDFYGPFEGKAEAEVAKLEYVQKSTKTSQIVFSHSKFCQPRQRTLTQNDFTIQDLKDCPPTFFKVVLGGHRIY
;
A
#
# COMPACT_ATOMS: atom_id res chain seq x y z
N MET A 1 -25.75 12.76 42.10
CA MET A 1 -24.40 13.31 41.81
C MET A 1 -23.85 12.56 40.61
N ILE A 2 -23.82 13.20 39.43
CA ILE A 2 -23.45 12.57 38.16
C ILE A 2 -22.08 13.12 37.77
N LYS A 3 -21.04 12.28 37.78
CA LYS A 3 -19.68 12.64 37.39
C LYS A 3 -19.52 12.29 35.90
N LYS A 4 -19.70 13.27 35.01
CA LYS A 4 -19.32 13.12 33.60
C LYS A 4 -17.86 13.50 33.44
N MET A 5 -17.07 12.54 32.98
CA MET A 5 -15.65 12.65 32.66
C MET A 5 -15.46 13.44 31.35
N SER A 6 -14.30 14.08 31.26
CA SER A 6 -13.78 15.05 30.27
C SER A 6 -13.74 14.58 28.80
N PRO A 7 -13.41 15.50 27.85
CA PRO A 7 -13.81 15.43 26.44
C PRO A 7 -12.79 14.68 25.57
N ASN A 8 -13.27 13.83 24.66
CA ASN A 8 -12.47 13.34 23.55
C ASN A 8 -12.70 14.23 22.33
N ASN A 9 -11.82 15.23 22.19
CA ASN A 9 -11.63 16.00 20.97
C ASN A 9 -10.83 15.14 19.97
N PHE A 10 -11.51 14.27 19.23
CA PHE A 10 -10.92 13.61 18.07
C PHE A 10 -10.85 14.60 16.91
N ASN A 11 -9.83 15.46 16.96
CA ASN A 11 -9.43 16.28 15.84
C ASN A 11 -8.14 15.70 15.25
N THR A 12 -8.25 14.57 14.57
CA THR A 12 -7.19 14.15 13.64
C THR A 12 -7.61 14.64 12.26
N ARG A 13 -7.09 15.81 11.93
CA ARG A 13 -7.10 16.42 10.60
C ARG A 13 -6.45 15.45 9.61
N ALA A 14 -7.26 14.58 9.01
CA ALA A 14 -6.88 13.93 7.75
C ALA A 14 -6.95 15.02 6.67
N SER A 15 -5.82 15.68 6.45
CA SER A 15 -5.64 16.70 5.44
C SER A 15 -6.05 16.16 4.06
N LYS A 16 -7.16 16.67 3.55
CA LYS A 16 -7.38 16.82 2.11
C LYS A 16 -6.33 17.79 1.57
N THR A 17 -5.38 17.30 0.79
CA THR A 17 -4.75 18.09 -0.27
C THR A 17 -4.26 17.13 -1.35
N SER A 18 -5.07 17.03 -2.40
CA SER A 18 -4.59 16.84 -3.75
C SER A 18 -3.69 18.01 -4.12
N ASP A 19 -2.38 17.83 -4.22
CA ASP A 19 -1.56 18.69 -5.06
C ASP A 19 -0.29 17.97 -5.49
N LYS A 20 0.14 18.31 -6.69
CA LYS A 20 1.12 17.60 -7.53
C LYS A 20 2.52 17.73 -6.93
N ASN A 21 3.29 16.63 -6.96
CA ASN A 21 4.61 16.41 -6.34
C ASN A 21 4.56 15.95 -4.87
N ASP A 22 3.98 14.77 -4.66
CA ASP A 22 4.13 14.02 -3.43
C ASP A 22 5.61 13.63 -3.22
N ASN A 23 6.38 14.47 -2.51
CA ASN A 23 7.57 13.99 -1.81
C ASN A 23 7.07 13.01 -0.74
N LEU A 24 6.88 11.75 -1.13
CA LEU A 24 6.49 10.67 -0.25
C LEU A 24 7.55 10.59 0.84
N CYS A 25 7.16 10.79 2.10
CA CYS A 25 8.09 10.77 3.22
C CYS A 25 8.42 9.33 3.63
N SER A 26 9.63 9.13 4.18
CA SER A 26 10.01 7.86 4.81
C SER A 26 9.09 7.57 5.99
N GLY A 27 8.41 6.43 5.96
CA GLY A 27 7.41 6.07 6.95
C GLY A 27 7.06 4.59 6.87
N TRP A 28 6.08 4.14 7.66
CA TRP A 28 5.50 2.82 7.46
C TRP A 28 4.57 2.86 6.25
N TRP A 29 4.91 2.12 5.21
CA TRP A 29 4.10 1.98 4.01
C TRP A 29 3.63 0.54 3.87
N LEU A 30 2.40 0.39 3.41
CA LEU A 30 1.83 -0.87 3.02
C LEU A 30 1.97 -1.00 1.51
N GLU A 31 2.79 -1.94 1.09
CA GLU A 31 2.96 -2.34 -0.29
C GLU A 31 1.98 -3.49 -0.60
N VAL A 32 1.19 -3.34 -1.65
CA VAL A 32 0.25 -4.37 -2.10
C VAL A 32 0.44 -4.62 -3.58
N GLY A 33 0.93 -5.80 -3.92
CA GLY A 33 1.05 -6.26 -5.29
C GLY A 33 -0.20 -7.02 -5.72
N THR A 34 -0.81 -6.60 -6.83
CA THR A 34 -1.94 -7.27 -7.48
C THR A 34 -1.49 -7.90 -8.80
N ALA A 35 -2.17 -8.96 -9.24
CA ALA A 35 -1.83 -9.75 -10.41
C ALA A 35 -2.64 -9.39 -11.67
N ASN A 36 -3.86 -8.90 -11.49
CA ASN A 36 -4.79 -8.65 -12.56
C ASN A 36 -5.63 -7.39 -12.26
N PRO A 37 -5.24 -6.22 -12.80
CA PRO A 37 -3.98 -5.95 -13.52
C PRO A 37 -2.74 -6.04 -12.62
N PRO A 38 -1.52 -6.26 -13.17
CA PRO A 38 -0.28 -6.25 -12.39
C PRO A 38 0.10 -4.82 -11.98
N CYS A 39 -0.13 -4.46 -10.71
CA CYS A 39 0.33 -3.19 -10.13
C CYS A 39 0.81 -3.38 -8.68
N ILE A 40 1.63 -2.45 -8.21
CA ILE A 40 2.03 -2.35 -6.80
C ILE A 40 1.50 -1.03 -6.27
N ASP A 41 0.62 -1.10 -5.29
CA ASP A 41 0.06 0.06 -4.61
C ASP A 41 0.70 0.24 -3.24
N PHE A 42 1.18 1.45 -2.97
CA PHE A 42 1.76 1.88 -1.71
C PHE A 42 0.77 2.76 -0.95
N TYR A 43 0.32 2.28 0.20
CA TYR A 43 -0.57 3.00 1.13
C TYR A 43 0.22 3.47 2.35
N GLY A 44 0.03 4.72 2.76
CA GLY A 44 0.74 5.31 3.89
C GLY A 44 0.93 6.82 3.73
N PRO A 45 1.84 7.43 4.52
CA PRO A 45 2.62 6.82 5.60
C PRO A 45 1.77 6.61 6.87
N PHE A 46 1.90 5.45 7.52
CA PHE A 46 1.23 5.13 8.78
C PHE A 46 2.07 5.54 9.99
N GLU A 47 1.41 5.84 11.12
CA GLU A 47 2.10 6.23 12.37
C GLU A 47 2.88 5.07 13.00
N GLY A 48 2.50 3.82 12.69
CA GLY A 48 3.23 2.64 13.15
C GLY A 48 2.83 1.36 12.43
N LYS A 49 3.61 0.30 12.67
CA LYS A 49 3.39 -1.03 12.08
C LYS A 49 1.97 -1.56 12.35
N ALA A 50 1.44 -1.36 13.57
CA ALA A 50 0.11 -1.85 13.94
C ALA A 50 -0.99 -1.23 13.07
N GLU A 51 -0.92 0.07 12.81
CA GLU A 51 -1.87 0.77 11.94
C GLU A 51 -1.76 0.28 10.49
N ALA A 52 -0.52 0.11 10.00
CA ALA A 52 -0.25 -0.45 8.69
C ALA A 52 -0.79 -1.89 8.54
N GLU A 53 -0.73 -2.72 9.59
CA GLU A 53 -1.26 -4.09 9.58
C GLU A 53 -2.79 -4.14 9.61
N VAL A 54 -3.44 -3.23 10.35
CA VAL A 54 -4.90 -3.10 10.32
C VAL A 54 -5.35 -2.64 8.92
N ALA A 55 -4.75 -1.58 8.39
CA ALA A 55 -5.04 -1.09 7.04
C ALA A 55 -4.76 -2.14 5.97
N LYS A 56 -3.71 -2.95 6.14
CA LYS A 56 -3.42 -4.11 5.29
C LYS A 56 -4.56 -5.09 5.26
N LEU A 57 -5.07 -5.49 6.41
CA LEU A 57 -6.14 -6.48 6.47
C LEU A 57 -7.40 -5.98 5.77
N GLU A 58 -7.80 -4.74 6.05
CA GLU A 58 -8.95 -4.10 5.41
C GLU A 58 -8.77 -3.97 3.90
N TYR A 59 -7.58 -3.53 3.47
CA TYR A 59 -7.26 -3.39 2.07
C TYR A 59 -7.26 -4.74 1.35
N VAL A 60 -6.61 -5.75 1.93
CA VAL A 60 -6.56 -7.10 1.37
C VAL A 60 -7.96 -7.67 1.25
N GLN A 61 -8.79 -7.54 2.28
CA GLN A 61 -10.16 -8.05 2.26
C GLN A 61 -11.05 -7.34 1.23
N LYS A 62 -10.84 -6.04 0.99
CA LYS A 62 -11.54 -5.27 -0.03
C LYS A 62 -11.03 -5.59 -1.44
N SER A 63 -9.71 -5.60 -1.62
CA SER A 63 -9.04 -5.74 -2.91
C SER A 63 -9.10 -7.19 -3.42
N THR A 64 -9.12 -8.22 -2.55
CA THR A 64 -9.36 -9.62 -2.94
C THR A 64 -10.70 -9.81 -3.67
N LYS A 65 -11.68 -8.92 -3.46
CA LYS A 65 -12.98 -8.97 -4.17
C LYS A 65 -12.91 -8.40 -5.59
N THR A 66 -11.93 -7.56 -5.89
CA THR A 66 -11.83 -6.81 -7.15
C THR A 66 -10.60 -7.18 -7.98
N SER A 67 -9.53 -7.65 -7.33
CA SER A 67 -8.23 -7.91 -7.91
C SER A 67 -7.55 -9.09 -7.21
N GLN A 68 -6.72 -9.80 -7.96
CA GLN A 68 -5.99 -10.94 -7.40
C GLN A 68 -4.74 -10.44 -6.68
N ILE A 69 -4.79 -10.32 -5.36
CA ILE A 69 -3.64 -9.89 -4.55
C ILE A 69 -2.61 -11.01 -4.54
N VAL A 70 -1.37 -10.69 -4.91
CA VAL A 70 -0.24 -11.62 -4.88
C VAL A 70 0.50 -11.53 -3.55
N PHE A 71 0.71 -10.30 -3.06
CA PHE A 71 1.38 -10.07 -1.79
C PHE A 71 0.95 -8.74 -1.16
N SER A 72 1.05 -8.65 0.16
CA SER A 72 0.79 -7.42 0.91
C SER A 72 1.74 -7.33 2.11
N HIS A 73 2.65 -6.37 2.10
CA HIS A 73 3.70 -6.21 3.12
C HIS A 73 3.69 -4.80 3.68
N SER A 74 3.71 -4.68 5.00
CA SER A 74 4.03 -3.42 5.67
C SER A 74 5.54 -3.32 5.85
N LYS A 75 6.15 -2.29 5.26
CA LYS A 75 7.58 -2.02 5.36
C LYS A 75 7.84 -0.55 5.61
N PHE A 76 8.92 -0.25 6.33
CA PHE A 76 9.37 1.13 6.48
C PHE A 76 10.18 1.51 5.23
N CYS A 77 9.61 2.31 4.34
CA CYS A 77 10.29 2.73 3.11
C CYS A 77 9.88 4.14 2.71
N GLN A 78 10.49 4.63 1.65
CA GLN A 78 10.11 5.87 0.99
C GLN A 78 9.75 5.53 -0.47
N PRO A 79 8.48 5.25 -0.77
CA PRO A 79 8.09 4.97 -2.14
C PRO A 79 8.32 6.21 -3.00
N ARG A 80 8.61 6.02 -4.29
CA ARG A 80 8.72 7.14 -5.23
C ARG A 80 7.38 7.55 -5.84
N GLN A 81 6.43 6.61 -5.89
CA GLN A 81 5.08 6.78 -6.44
C GLN A 81 4.10 5.94 -5.62
N ARG A 82 2.84 6.37 -5.53
CA ARG A 82 1.77 5.64 -4.81
C ARG A 82 1.32 4.37 -5.54
N THR A 83 1.38 4.36 -6.85
CA THR A 83 0.99 3.21 -7.66
C THR A 83 2.08 3.01 -8.70
N LEU A 84 2.73 1.87 -8.68
CA LEU A 84 3.62 1.41 -9.74
C LEU A 84 2.84 0.47 -10.65
N THR A 85 2.74 0.82 -11.92
CA THR A 85 2.19 -0.08 -12.92
C THR A 85 3.29 -0.93 -13.55
N GLN A 86 2.93 -1.89 -14.40
CA GLN A 86 3.90 -2.71 -15.13
C GLN A 86 4.98 -1.90 -15.86
N ASN A 87 4.63 -0.71 -16.35
CA ASN A 87 5.58 0.17 -17.04
C ASN A 87 6.50 0.94 -16.09
N ASP A 88 6.10 1.09 -14.82
CA ASP A 88 6.87 1.79 -13.79
C ASP A 88 7.79 0.86 -13.00
N PHE A 89 7.60 -0.46 -13.08
CA PHE A 89 8.40 -1.41 -12.31
C PHE A 89 9.89 -1.30 -12.64
N THR A 90 10.71 -1.08 -11.61
CA THR A 90 12.17 -1.16 -11.76
C THR A 90 12.69 -2.49 -11.26
N ILE A 91 13.92 -2.82 -11.67
CA ILE A 91 14.63 -4.02 -11.20
C ILE A 91 14.72 -4.06 -9.67
N GLN A 92 14.79 -2.89 -9.01
CA GLN A 92 14.87 -2.82 -7.55
C GLN A 92 13.54 -3.18 -6.87
N ASP A 93 12.41 -2.69 -7.39
CA ASP A 93 11.07 -3.04 -6.89
C ASP A 93 10.81 -4.55 -7.09
N LEU A 94 11.24 -5.10 -8.22
CA LEU A 94 11.12 -6.52 -8.54
C LEU A 94 12.00 -7.41 -7.66
N LYS A 95 13.13 -6.90 -7.14
CA LYS A 95 13.99 -7.62 -6.19
C LYS A 95 13.41 -7.66 -4.77
N ASP A 96 12.66 -6.63 -4.39
CA ASP A 96 12.01 -6.54 -3.07
C ASP A 96 10.72 -7.37 -3.02
N CYS A 97 10.11 -7.60 -4.19
CA CYS A 97 8.92 -8.43 -4.32
C CYS A 97 9.23 -9.93 -4.20
N PRO A 98 8.29 -10.73 -3.67
CA PRO A 98 8.39 -12.18 -3.73
C PRO A 98 8.44 -12.67 -5.19
N PRO A 99 9.21 -13.75 -5.49
CA PRO A 99 9.36 -14.27 -6.84
C PRO A 99 8.03 -14.71 -7.49
N THR A 100 7.02 -14.98 -6.68
CA THR A 100 5.64 -15.24 -7.11
C THR A 100 5.05 -14.07 -7.89
N PHE A 101 5.30 -12.83 -7.46
CA PHE A 101 4.84 -11.63 -8.14
C PHE A 101 5.52 -11.46 -9.49
N PHE A 102 6.84 -11.65 -9.54
CA PHE A 102 7.61 -11.58 -10.78
C PHE A 102 7.09 -12.55 -11.85
N LYS A 103 6.73 -13.78 -11.44
CA LYS A 103 6.11 -14.77 -12.33
C LYS A 103 4.77 -14.33 -12.87
N VAL A 104 3.95 -13.63 -12.07
CA VAL A 104 2.67 -13.10 -12.55
C VAL A 104 2.91 -11.92 -13.51
N VAL A 105 3.79 -10.98 -13.14
CA VAL A 105 4.10 -9.79 -13.94
C VAL A 105 4.72 -10.14 -15.29
N LEU A 106 5.61 -11.14 -15.35
CA LEU A 106 6.26 -11.57 -16.59
C LEU A 106 5.56 -12.74 -17.30
N GLY A 107 4.80 -13.56 -16.58
CA GLY A 107 4.17 -14.79 -17.09
C GLY A 107 2.92 -14.58 -17.94
N GLY A 108 2.59 -13.32 -18.29
CA GLY A 108 1.57 -13.00 -19.29
C GLY A 108 2.08 -13.02 -20.74
N HIS A 109 3.39 -12.97 -20.98
CA HIS A 109 3.93 -13.25 -22.31
C HIS A 109 4.00 -14.76 -22.50
N ARG A 110 2.89 -15.29 -22.99
CA ARG A 110 2.83 -16.58 -23.69
C ARG A 110 3.75 -16.48 -24.90
N ILE A 111 5.04 -16.76 -24.69
CA ILE A 111 5.97 -17.07 -25.77
C ILE A 111 5.46 -18.37 -26.40
N TYR A 112 4.76 -18.21 -27.52
CA TYR A 112 4.29 -19.27 -28.40
C TYR A 112 5.47 -20.00 -29.06
#